data_AF-A0A7S0RL44-F1
#
_entry.id   AF-A0A7S0RL44-F1
#
_cell.length_a   1.000
_cell.length_b   1.000
_cell.length_c   1.000
_cell.angle_alpha   90.00
_cell.angle_beta   90.00
_cell.angle_gamma   90.00
#
_symmetry.space_group_name_H-M   'P 1'
#
loop_
_entity.id
_entity.type
_entity.pdbx_description
1 polymer ?
#
loop_
_entity_poly.entity_id
_entity_poly.type
_entity_poly.pdbx_seq_one_letter_code
_entity_poly.pdbx_strand_id
1 'polypeptide(L)'
;SIRLRRLQAVVHAHGLDGLLLCAGQDGKNNTGSNQAISYLIGRSNRECIDPAPLTDGLDDSIFLVQSSGLSVYLPRSQVKKGKHDVLGDLREALVSQGAQLYGPTAEEAEDPDLAEETKLGAMVQMLRGLKTLGVPVPVPGSTEGAAVLSGSAVMELEKWPVLGAYGLEGVGRPGFFTQNFTVWGVWGALQRVYNELDAAA
;
A
#
# COMPACT_ATOMS: atom_id res chain seq x y z
N SER A 1 -7.68 -13.12 7.08
CA SER A 1 -6.92 -13.68 5.94
C SER A 1 -5.53 -14.16 6.38
N ILE A 2 -5.06 -15.32 5.90
CA ILE A 2 -3.67 -15.78 6.11
C ILE A 2 -2.66 -14.90 5.38
N ARG A 3 -3.04 -14.36 4.21
CA ARG A 3 -2.18 -13.51 3.37
C ARG A 3 -1.86 -12.19 4.07
N LEU A 4 -2.87 -11.55 4.65
CA LEU A 4 -2.71 -10.39 5.50
C LEU A 4 -1.74 -10.67 6.66
N ARG A 5 -1.95 -11.76 7.42
CA ARG A 5 -1.08 -12.12 8.55
C ARG A 5 0.38 -12.29 8.16
N ARG A 6 0.67 -12.77 6.94
CA ARG A 6 2.05 -12.89 6.46
C ARG A 6 2.68 -11.53 6.15
N LEU A 7 1.92 -10.59 5.56
CA LEU A 7 2.40 -9.21 5.41
C LEU A 7 2.60 -8.52 6.76
N GLN A 8 1.69 -8.76 7.71
CA GLN A 8 1.82 -8.27 9.09
C GLN A 8 3.04 -8.85 9.81
N ALA A 9 3.42 -10.10 9.51
CA ALA A 9 4.64 -10.71 10.04
C ALA A 9 5.90 -9.99 9.54
N VAL A 10 5.92 -9.50 8.30
CA VAL A 10 7.03 -8.66 7.77
C VAL A 10 7.11 -7.34 8.53
N VAL A 11 5.97 -6.68 8.76
CA VAL A 11 5.88 -5.45 9.56
C VAL A 11 6.45 -5.69 10.96
N HIS A 12 6.04 -6.78 11.63
CA HIS A 12 6.50 -7.12 12.96
C HIS A 12 7.99 -7.49 13.01
N ALA A 13 8.46 -8.33 12.09
CA ALA A 13 9.85 -8.82 12.07
C ALA A 13 10.88 -7.71 11.89
N HIS A 14 10.50 -6.62 11.23
CA HIS A 14 11.36 -5.47 10.99
C HIS A 14 11.06 -4.26 11.90
N GLY A 15 10.17 -4.42 12.89
CA GLY A 15 9.84 -3.35 13.84
C GLY A 15 9.22 -2.11 13.18
N LEU A 16 8.47 -2.31 12.10
CA LEU A 16 7.83 -1.22 11.34
C LEU A 16 6.48 -0.88 11.98
N ASP A 17 6.07 0.39 11.89
CA ASP A 17 4.72 0.81 12.31
C ASP A 17 3.66 0.38 11.29
N GLY A 18 4.05 0.27 10.02
CA GLY A 18 3.20 -0.22 8.94
C GLY A 18 3.92 -0.40 7.61
N LEU A 19 3.29 -1.13 6.70
CA LEU A 19 3.69 -1.31 5.31
C LEU A 19 2.72 -0.52 4.43
N LEU A 20 3.24 0.50 3.76
CA LEU A 20 2.48 1.38 2.86
C LEU A 20 2.58 0.86 1.43
N LEU A 21 1.42 0.64 0.80
CA LEU A 21 1.28 0.22 -0.58
C LEU A 21 0.42 1.26 -1.31
N CYS A 22 1.02 1.94 -2.28
CA CYS A 22 0.31 2.88 -3.16
C CYS A 22 0.19 2.25 -4.55
N ALA A 23 -1.03 2.10 -5.04
CA ALA A 23 -1.32 1.52 -6.34
C ALA A 23 -1.06 2.52 -7.48
N GLY A 24 -1.05 1.97 -8.70
CA GLY A 24 -1.20 2.74 -9.95
C GLY A 24 -0.27 3.94 -10.06
N GLN A 25 -0.78 5.04 -10.65
CA GLN A 25 0.02 6.21 -10.97
C GLN A 25 0.49 6.97 -9.71
N ASP A 26 -0.30 6.94 -8.64
CA ASP A 26 0.03 7.52 -7.34
C ASP A 26 1.29 6.90 -6.73
N GLY A 27 1.45 5.58 -6.88
CA GLY A 27 2.65 4.83 -6.53
C GLY A 27 3.71 4.78 -7.64
N LYS A 28 3.59 5.61 -8.69
CA LYS A 28 4.46 5.59 -9.89
C LYS A 28 4.55 4.18 -10.52
N ASN A 29 3.44 3.45 -10.50
CA ASN A 29 3.30 2.07 -10.95
C ASN A 29 4.32 1.11 -10.30
N ASN A 30 4.59 1.30 -9.00
CA ASN A 30 5.50 0.44 -8.28
C ASN A 30 5.05 -1.02 -8.29
N THR A 31 5.87 -1.88 -8.89
CA THR A 31 5.65 -3.32 -9.00
C THR A 31 5.40 -3.98 -7.65
N GLY A 32 6.09 -3.54 -6.59
CA GLY A 32 5.99 -4.13 -5.26
C GLY A 32 4.66 -3.84 -4.58
N SER A 33 4.15 -2.62 -4.70
CA SER A 33 2.83 -2.24 -4.23
C SER A 33 1.76 -3.05 -4.96
N ASN A 34 1.83 -3.08 -6.29
CA ASN A 34 0.88 -3.80 -7.13
C ASN A 34 0.86 -5.31 -6.83
N GLN A 35 2.04 -5.92 -6.66
CA GLN A 35 2.18 -7.32 -6.29
C GLN A 35 1.62 -7.60 -4.89
N ALA A 36 1.91 -6.76 -3.90
CA ALA A 36 1.43 -6.93 -2.53
C ALA A 36 -0.09 -6.77 -2.41
N ILE A 37 -0.67 -5.82 -3.15
CA ILE A 37 -2.12 -5.62 -3.24
C ILE A 37 -2.76 -6.83 -3.94
N SER A 38 -2.20 -7.26 -5.08
CA SER A 38 -2.66 -8.47 -5.80
C SER A 38 -2.65 -9.70 -4.90
N TYR A 39 -1.61 -9.85 -4.09
CA TYR A 39 -1.51 -10.90 -3.09
C TYR A 39 -2.63 -10.79 -2.04
N LEU A 40 -2.94 -9.59 -1.52
CA LEU A 40 -4.01 -9.40 -0.53
C LEU A 40 -5.39 -9.77 -1.06
N ILE A 41 -5.70 -9.44 -2.31
CA ILE A 41 -6.97 -9.82 -2.99
C ILE A 41 -6.97 -11.29 -3.47
N GLY A 42 -5.88 -12.01 -3.23
CA GLY A 42 -5.83 -13.45 -3.39
C GLY A 42 -5.39 -13.97 -4.75
N ARG A 43 -4.83 -13.11 -5.60
CA ARG A 43 -4.05 -13.54 -6.78
C ARG A 43 -2.81 -14.31 -6.30
N SER A 44 -2.41 -15.35 -7.04
CA SER A 44 -1.26 -16.21 -6.69
C SER A 44 -0.49 -16.68 -7.93
N ASN A 45 0.70 -17.22 -7.72
CA ASN A 45 1.58 -17.80 -8.75
C ASN A 45 2.06 -16.73 -9.76
N ARG A 46 1.92 -17.00 -11.06
CA ARG A 46 2.36 -16.11 -12.16
C ARG A 46 1.78 -14.70 -12.08
N GLU A 47 0.58 -14.53 -11.52
CA GLU A 47 -0.07 -13.22 -11.37
C GLU A 47 0.61 -12.31 -10.34
N CYS A 48 1.36 -12.89 -9.39
CA CYS A 48 2.21 -12.13 -8.49
C CYS A 48 3.60 -11.90 -9.08
N ILE A 49 4.16 -12.85 -9.84
CA ILE A 49 5.53 -12.75 -10.39
C ILE A 49 5.61 -11.71 -11.51
N ASP A 50 4.58 -11.62 -12.34
CA ASP A 50 4.42 -10.60 -13.37
C ASP A 50 3.13 -9.83 -13.07
N PRO A 51 3.15 -8.89 -12.11
CA PRO A 51 1.95 -8.18 -11.74
C PRO A 51 1.57 -7.32 -12.93
N ALA A 52 0.56 -7.78 -13.68
CA ALA A 52 -0.20 -6.92 -14.56
C ALA A 52 -0.56 -5.64 -13.78
N PRO A 53 -0.70 -4.49 -14.45
CA PRO A 53 -1.25 -3.29 -13.82
C PRO A 53 -2.47 -3.68 -12.99
N LEU A 54 -2.62 -3.10 -11.80
CA LEU A 54 -3.81 -3.33 -10.98
C LEU A 54 -5.02 -2.91 -11.81
N THR A 55 -5.68 -3.91 -12.41
CA THR A 55 -6.92 -3.76 -13.16
C THR A 55 -8.06 -3.65 -12.17
N ASP A 56 -9.26 -3.44 -12.68
CA ASP A 56 -10.47 -3.45 -11.86
C ASP A 56 -10.54 -2.25 -10.91
N GLY A 57 -9.95 -1.10 -11.27
CA GLY A 57 -10.05 0.19 -10.60
C GLY A 57 -9.51 0.25 -9.16
N LEU A 58 -8.48 -0.55 -8.90
CA LEU A 58 -7.62 -0.47 -7.72
C LEU A 58 -6.43 0.49 -7.92
N ASP A 59 -6.30 1.10 -9.09
CA ASP A 59 -5.20 1.99 -9.49
C ASP A 59 -5.04 3.22 -8.59
N ASP A 60 -6.13 3.73 -8.01
CA ASP A 60 -6.10 4.86 -7.07
C ASP A 60 -6.25 4.43 -5.59
N SER A 61 -5.94 3.17 -5.27
CA SER A 61 -6.05 2.64 -3.92
C SER A 61 -4.78 2.80 -3.09
N ILE A 62 -4.97 2.96 -1.77
CA ILE A 62 -3.88 3.03 -0.80
C ILE A 62 -4.16 2.00 0.29
N PHE A 63 -3.17 1.15 0.57
CA PHE A 63 -3.24 0.17 1.63
C PHE A 63 -2.16 0.44 2.66
N LEU A 64 -2.52 0.34 3.93
CA LEU A 64 -1.62 0.36 5.06
C LEU A 64 -1.81 -0.91 5.88
N VAL A 65 -0.85 -1.82 5.80
CA VAL A 65 -0.82 -3.04 6.61
C VAL A 65 -0.07 -2.74 7.91
N GLN A 66 -0.72 -2.90 9.05
CA GLN A 66 -0.13 -2.74 10.38
C GLN A 66 -0.09 -4.09 11.08
N SER A 67 0.76 -4.25 12.10
CA SER A 67 0.92 -5.52 12.83
C SER A 67 -0.39 -6.09 13.39
N SER A 68 -1.36 -5.23 13.71
CA SER A 68 -2.67 -5.59 14.27
C SER A 68 -3.87 -5.09 13.47
N GLY A 69 -3.68 -4.56 12.26
CA GLY A 69 -4.76 -3.98 11.48
C GLY A 69 -4.47 -3.81 10.00
N LEU A 70 -5.48 -3.37 9.26
CA LEU A 70 -5.42 -3.09 7.83
C LEU A 70 -6.25 -1.85 7.53
N SER A 71 -5.64 -0.77 7.08
CA SER A 71 -6.38 0.37 6.56
C SER A 71 -6.35 0.37 5.04
N VAL A 72 -7.49 0.57 4.40
CA VAL A 72 -7.61 0.58 2.93
C VAL A 72 -8.41 1.80 2.50
N TYR A 73 -7.89 2.56 1.55
CA TYR A 73 -8.65 3.53 0.77
C TYR A 73 -8.99 2.89 -0.56
N LEU A 74 -10.28 2.87 -0.91
CA LEU A 74 -10.77 2.45 -2.21
C LEU A 74 -11.52 3.59 -2.90
N PRO A 75 -11.27 3.84 -4.19
CA PRO A 75 -12.08 4.78 -4.96
C PRO A 75 -13.52 4.25 -5.10
N ARG A 76 -14.49 5.15 -5.25
CA ARG A 76 -15.93 4.81 -5.28
C ARG A 76 -16.32 3.87 -6.41
N SER A 77 -15.59 3.91 -7.54
CA SER A 77 -15.76 2.99 -8.67
C SER A 77 -15.75 1.51 -8.24
N GLN A 78 -15.10 1.19 -7.12
CA GLN A 78 -15.06 -0.15 -6.53
C GLN A 78 -16.22 -0.52 -5.63
N VAL A 79 -16.92 0.47 -5.09
CA VAL A 79 -18.05 0.25 -4.18
C VAL A 79 -19.37 0.14 -4.95
N LYS A 80 -19.44 0.71 -6.17
CA LYS A 80 -20.63 0.65 -7.03
C LYS A 80 -20.22 0.40 -8.49
N LYS A 81 -20.45 -0.83 -8.99
CA LYS A 81 -20.46 -1.24 -10.41
C LYS A 81 -19.13 -1.66 -11.08
N GLY A 82 -18.28 -2.43 -10.40
CA GLY A 82 -17.28 -3.25 -11.08
C GLY A 82 -17.86 -4.58 -11.60
N LYS A 83 -17.32 -5.14 -12.69
CA LYS A 83 -17.51 -6.57 -13.04
C LYS A 83 -16.84 -7.52 -12.02
N HIS A 84 -16.03 -6.97 -11.12
CA HIS A 84 -15.19 -7.67 -10.15
C HIS A 84 -15.49 -7.13 -8.75
N ASP A 85 -15.70 -8.03 -7.78
CA ASP A 85 -16.06 -7.69 -6.40
C ASP A 85 -14.80 -7.62 -5.53
N VAL A 86 -14.08 -6.50 -5.62
CA VAL A 86 -12.85 -6.25 -4.85
C VAL A 86 -13.11 -6.30 -3.33
N LEU A 87 -14.29 -5.86 -2.88
CA LEU A 87 -14.67 -5.94 -1.47
C LEU A 87 -14.87 -7.41 -1.04
N GLY A 88 -15.42 -8.24 -1.92
CA GLY A 88 -15.49 -9.69 -1.77
C GLY A 88 -14.11 -10.32 -1.61
N ASP A 89 -13.16 -9.96 -2.48
CA ASP A 89 -11.78 -10.49 -2.42
C ASP A 89 -11.04 -10.06 -1.15
N LEU A 90 -11.27 -8.82 -0.72
CA LEU A 90 -10.70 -8.29 0.52
C LEU A 90 -11.50 -8.70 1.77
N ARG A 91 -12.65 -9.36 1.65
CA ARG A 91 -13.56 -9.63 2.77
C ARG A 91 -12.86 -10.29 3.94
N GLU A 92 -12.05 -11.32 3.69
CA GLU A 92 -11.31 -12.00 4.76
C GLU A 92 -10.27 -11.11 5.45
N ALA A 93 -9.74 -10.12 4.75
CA ALA A 93 -8.80 -9.15 5.30
C ALA A 93 -9.55 -8.04 6.06
N LEU A 94 -10.67 -7.56 5.52
CA LEU A 94 -11.49 -6.49 6.10
C LEU A 94 -12.32 -6.94 7.31
N VAL A 95 -12.68 -8.22 7.43
CA VAL A 95 -13.37 -8.75 8.62
C VAL A 95 -12.38 -9.04 9.77
N SER A 96 -11.07 -8.92 9.52
CA SER A 96 -10.08 -9.05 10.60
C SER A 96 -10.16 -7.89 11.59
N GLN A 97 -9.73 -8.13 12.83
CA GLN A 97 -9.71 -7.07 13.85
C GLN A 97 -8.81 -5.91 13.40
N GLY A 98 -9.28 -4.68 13.62
CA GLY A 98 -8.51 -3.48 13.33
C GLY A 98 -8.51 -3.06 11.86
N ALA A 99 -9.38 -3.63 11.02
CA ALA A 99 -9.55 -3.16 9.66
C ALA A 99 -10.31 -1.82 9.60
N GLN A 100 -9.87 -0.91 8.74
CA GLN A 100 -10.50 0.38 8.47
C GLN A 100 -10.66 0.55 6.96
N LEU A 101 -11.86 0.91 6.51
CA LEU A 101 -12.15 1.16 5.11
C LEU A 101 -12.48 2.64 4.93
N TYR A 102 -11.74 3.28 4.03
CA TYR A 102 -11.91 4.67 3.62
C TYR A 102 -12.34 4.71 2.16
N GLY A 103 -13.07 5.74 1.80
CA GLY A 103 -13.49 6.01 0.43
C GLY A 103 -14.49 7.16 0.41
N PRO A 104 -14.63 7.84 -0.73
CA PRO A 104 -15.57 8.94 -0.86
C PRO A 104 -17.01 8.46 -0.79
N THR A 105 -17.88 9.37 -0.34
CA THR A 105 -19.33 9.27 -0.52
C THR A 105 -19.67 9.29 -2.02
N ALA A 106 -20.96 9.13 -2.36
CA ALA A 106 -21.36 9.24 -3.76
C ALA A 106 -21.13 10.66 -4.30
N GLU A 107 -21.44 11.68 -3.50
CA GLU A 107 -21.33 13.09 -3.89
C GLU A 107 -19.87 13.53 -4.04
N GLU A 108 -19.01 13.18 -3.07
CA GLU A 108 -17.57 13.47 -3.14
C GLU A 108 -16.89 12.77 -4.33
N ALA A 109 -17.39 11.62 -4.75
CA ALA A 109 -16.81 10.88 -5.88
C ALA A 109 -17.20 11.44 -7.25
N GLU A 110 -18.23 12.29 -7.33
CA GLU A 110 -18.65 12.96 -8.56
C GLU A 110 -17.80 14.20 -8.88
N ASP A 111 -17.11 14.74 -7.86
CA ASP A 111 -16.17 15.84 -7.99
C ASP A 111 -14.71 15.32 -7.89
N PRO A 112 -13.91 15.43 -8.96
CA PRO A 112 -12.53 14.95 -8.96
C PRO A 112 -11.64 15.58 -7.87
N ASP A 113 -11.87 16.85 -7.54
CA ASP A 113 -11.06 17.56 -6.54
C ASP A 113 -11.42 17.06 -5.12
N LEU A 114 -12.71 16.88 -4.83
CA LEU A 114 -13.15 16.30 -3.55
C LEU A 114 -12.76 14.82 -3.41
N ALA A 115 -12.76 14.06 -4.49
CA ALA A 115 -12.30 12.68 -4.49
C ALA A 115 -10.80 12.59 -4.14
N GLU A 116 -9.99 13.49 -4.72
CA GLU A 116 -8.56 13.60 -4.41
C GLU A 116 -8.32 14.05 -2.96
N GLU A 117 -9.05 15.07 -2.49
CA GLU A 117 -8.99 15.54 -1.10
C GLU A 117 -9.35 14.41 -0.12
N THR A 118 -10.38 13.63 -0.43
CA THR A 118 -10.79 12.49 0.39
C THR A 118 -9.71 11.41 0.45
N LYS A 119 -9.05 11.11 -0.68
CA LYS A 119 -7.92 10.16 -0.74
C LYS A 119 -6.76 10.62 0.14
N LEU A 120 -6.34 11.87 -0.02
CA LEU A 120 -5.25 12.45 0.79
C LEU A 120 -5.63 12.53 2.26
N GLY A 121 -6.86 12.93 2.58
CA GLY A 121 -7.40 12.95 3.93
C GLY A 121 -7.37 11.55 4.58
N ALA A 122 -7.77 10.51 3.84
CA ALA A 122 -7.67 9.13 4.30
C ALA A 122 -6.21 8.73 4.58
N MET A 123 -5.27 9.04 3.66
CA MET A 123 -3.84 8.78 3.87
C MET A 123 -3.30 9.49 5.12
N VAL A 124 -3.71 10.73 5.38
CA VAL A 124 -3.33 11.48 6.59
C VAL A 124 -3.85 10.79 7.86
N GLN A 125 -5.08 10.28 7.85
CA GLN A 125 -5.62 9.50 8.98
C GLN A 125 -4.85 8.20 9.19
N MET A 126 -4.56 7.47 8.10
CA MET A 126 -3.83 6.21 8.14
C MET A 126 -2.41 6.37 8.72
N LEU A 127 -1.71 7.44 8.35
CA LEU A 127 -0.32 7.68 8.75
C LEU A 127 -0.16 8.43 10.09
N ARG A 128 -1.28 8.73 10.77
CA ARG A 128 -1.27 9.45 12.04
C ARG A 128 -0.53 8.65 13.11
N GLY A 129 0.45 9.29 13.75
CA GLY A 129 1.24 8.69 14.83
C GLY A 129 2.36 7.75 14.37
N LEU A 130 2.42 7.37 13.09
CA LEU A 130 3.47 6.51 12.56
C LEU A 130 4.78 7.30 12.35
N LYS A 131 5.91 6.59 12.44
CA LYS A 131 7.27 7.13 12.29
C LYS A 131 8.13 6.26 11.38
N THR A 132 7.93 4.95 11.36
CA THR A 132 8.74 4.01 10.59
C THR A 132 7.86 3.16 9.68
N LEU A 133 8.09 3.25 8.37
CA LEU A 133 7.25 2.60 7.36
C LEU A 133 8.07 1.68 6.47
N GLY A 134 7.49 0.54 6.11
CA GLY A 134 7.94 -0.27 4.99
C GLY A 134 7.30 0.20 3.70
N VAL A 135 8.07 0.23 2.61
CA VAL A 135 7.60 0.44 1.25
C VAL A 135 8.23 -0.64 0.36
N PRO A 136 7.48 -1.24 -0.58
CA PRO A 136 7.96 -2.39 -1.37
C PRO A 136 8.86 -1.97 -2.54
N VAL A 137 9.89 -1.18 -2.24
CA VAL A 137 10.95 -0.80 -3.17
C VAL A 137 12.21 -1.63 -2.91
N PRO A 138 12.99 -1.97 -3.96
CA PRO A 138 14.27 -2.64 -3.79
C PRO A 138 15.30 -1.69 -3.18
N VAL A 139 16.17 -2.23 -2.33
CA VAL A 139 17.34 -1.50 -1.82
C VAL A 139 18.59 -2.13 -2.45
N PRO A 140 19.41 -1.36 -3.19
CA PRO A 140 20.65 -1.87 -3.76
C PRO A 140 21.52 -2.55 -2.70
N GLY A 141 21.96 -3.78 -2.98
CA GLY A 141 22.76 -4.57 -2.03
C GLY A 141 21.97 -5.31 -0.94
N SER A 142 20.66 -5.07 -0.82
CA SER A 142 19.76 -5.92 -0.02
C SER A 142 19.10 -6.95 -0.93
N THR A 143 19.70 -8.14 -1.04
CA THR A 143 19.16 -9.22 -1.87
C THR A 143 18.05 -10.00 -1.19
N GLU A 144 17.95 -9.96 0.15
CA GLU A 144 16.97 -10.81 0.84
C GLU A 144 16.27 -10.16 2.05
N GLY A 145 16.53 -8.89 2.36
CA GLY A 145 16.04 -8.27 3.59
C GLY A 145 15.25 -6.98 3.38
N ALA A 146 14.80 -6.42 4.50
CA ALA A 146 14.42 -5.02 4.58
C ALA A 146 15.65 -4.19 4.97
N ALA A 147 15.79 -2.99 4.39
CA ALA A 147 16.83 -2.05 4.76
C ALA A 147 16.31 -0.61 4.68
N VAL A 148 16.85 0.28 5.50
CA VAL A 148 16.52 1.72 5.46
C VAL A 148 16.93 2.30 4.10
N LEU A 149 16.03 3.08 3.49
CA LEU A 149 16.31 3.75 2.23
C LEU A 149 17.39 4.83 2.40
N SER A 150 18.25 4.93 1.40
CA SER A 150 19.28 5.98 1.34
C SER A 150 19.59 6.34 -0.12
N GLY A 151 20.28 7.47 -0.32
CA GLY A 151 20.76 7.90 -1.62
C GLY A 151 19.66 8.06 -2.67
N SER A 152 19.90 7.51 -3.87
CA SER A 152 18.97 7.64 -5.01
C SER A 152 17.61 6.97 -4.77
N ALA A 153 17.54 5.94 -3.92
CA ALA A 153 16.27 5.28 -3.61
C ALA A 153 15.28 6.20 -2.88
N VAL A 154 15.80 7.09 -2.02
CA VAL A 154 15.00 8.14 -1.36
C VAL A 154 14.45 9.11 -2.40
N MET A 155 15.30 9.60 -3.31
CA MET A 155 14.90 10.53 -4.36
C MET A 155 13.87 9.94 -5.34
N GLU A 156 13.96 8.64 -5.65
CA GLU A 156 12.97 7.97 -6.50
C GLU A 156 11.63 7.78 -5.79
N LEU A 157 11.63 7.54 -4.48
CA LEU A 157 10.40 7.44 -3.70
C LEU A 157 9.67 8.79 -3.62
N GLU A 158 10.40 9.90 -3.40
CA GLU A 158 9.80 11.25 -3.35
C GLU A 158 9.18 11.71 -4.68
N LYS A 159 9.44 11.01 -5.78
CA LYS A 159 8.79 11.27 -7.08
C LYS A 159 7.39 10.69 -7.18
N TRP A 160 6.91 9.94 -6.17
CA TRP A 160 5.56 9.40 -6.15
C TRP A 160 4.56 10.54 -5.96
N PRO A 161 3.60 10.75 -6.90
CA PRO A 161 2.66 11.87 -6.83
C PRO A 161 1.95 11.99 -5.48
N VAL A 162 1.48 10.87 -4.92
CA VAL A 162 0.74 10.87 -3.66
C VAL A 162 1.60 11.25 -2.45
N LEU A 163 2.88 10.90 -2.46
CA LEU A 163 3.81 11.27 -1.39
C LEU A 163 4.17 12.76 -1.47
N GLY A 164 4.34 13.28 -2.70
CA GLY A 164 4.52 14.70 -2.94
C GLY A 164 3.32 15.52 -2.47
N ALA A 165 2.10 15.08 -2.78
CA ALA A 165 0.86 15.73 -2.35
C ALA A 165 0.69 15.71 -0.82
N TYR A 166 1.01 14.59 -0.17
CA TYR A 166 1.01 14.48 1.29
C TYR A 166 1.93 15.52 1.97
N GLY A 167 3.08 15.83 1.34
CA GLY A 167 4.07 16.77 1.86
C GLY A 167 3.73 18.26 1.69
N LEU A 168 2.62 18.58 1.01
CA LEU A 168 2.17 19.96 0.82
C LEU A 168 1.65 20.58 2.14
N GLU A 169 1.85 21.89 2.26
CA GLU A 169 1.33 22.65 3.40
C GLU A 169 -0.20 22.57 3.45
N GLY A 170 -0.75 22.28 4.64
CA GLY A 170 -2.19 22.14 4.85
C GLY A 170 -2.77 20.76 4.52
N VAL A 171 -1.99 19.82 3.98
CA VAL A 171 -2.45 18.45 3.68
C VAL A 171 -2.02 17.48 4.80
N GLY A 172 -0.77 17.03 4.77
CA GLY A 172 -0.22 16.07 5.72
C GLY A 172 0.79 16.71 6.67
N ARG A 173 1.99 16.13 6.71
CA ARG A 173 3.14 16.73 7.41
C ARG A 173 3.97 17.48 6.36
N PRO A 174 4.21 18.79 6.53
CA PRO A 174 4.94 19.56 5.53
C PRO A 174 6.36 19.03 5.34
N GLY A 175 6.87 19.14 4.11
CA GLY A 175 8.20 18.67 3.73
C GLY A 175 8.19 17.29 3.06
N PHE A 176 9.38 16.80 2.69
CA PHE A 176 9.51 15.51 2.00
C PHE A 176 9.02 14.35 2.87
N PHE A 177 8.44 13.34 2.24
CA PHE A 177 7.86 12.21 2.96
C PHE A 177 8.91 11.49 3.83
N THR A 178 10.10 11.29 3.29
CA THR A 178 11.26 10.64 3.94
C THR A 178 11.96 11.51 4.99
N GLN A 179 11.60 12.80 5.11
CA GLN A 179 11.97 13.62 6.28
C GLN A 179 11.01 13.39 7.45
N ASN A 180 9.76 13.05 7.15
CA ASN A 180 8.70 12.82 8.12
C ASN A 180 8.64 11.37 8.64
N PHE A 181 9.20 10.42 7.88
CA PHE A 181 9.21 8.99 8.20
C PHE A 181 10.57 8.35 7.92
N THR A 182 11.01 7.45 8.79
CA THR A 182 12.08 6.50 8.46
C THR A 182 11.52 5.41 7.56
N VAL A 183 11.92 5.40 6.29
CA VAL A 183 11.39 4.45 5.31
C VAL A 183 12.35 3.29 5.07
N TRP A 184 11.81 2.07 5.14
CA TRP A 184 12.50 0.82 4.83
C TRP A 184 12.02 0.29 3.48
N GLY A 185 12.95 -0.05 2.59
CA GLY A 185 12.64 -0.85 1.42
C GLY A 185 12.49 -2.32 1.82
N VAL A 186 11.30 -2.90 1.64
CA VAL A 186 10.96 -4.26 2.10
C VAL A 186 10.79 -5.27 0.97
N TRP A 187 11.11 -4.89 -0.29
CA TRP A 187 10.89 -5.74 -1.46
C TRP A 187 11.41 -7.17 -1.27
N GLY A 188 12.66 -7.36 -0.83
CA GLY A 188 13.27 -8.68 -0.66
C GLY A 188 12.56 -9.54 0.40
N ALA A 189 12.12 -8.92 1.50
CA ALA A 189 11.35 -9.61 2.53
C ALA A 189 9.98 -10.08 2.00
N LEU A 190 9.33 -9.27 1.17
CA LEU A 190 8.06 -9.63 0.53
C LEU A 190 8.22 -10.75 -0.49
N GLN A 191 9.30 -10.76 -1.29
CA GLN A 191 9.54 -11.86 -2.24
C GLN A 191 9.61 -13.22 -1.55
N ARG A 192 10.21 -13.31 -0.35
CA ARG A 192 10.21 -14.56 0.43
C ARG A 192 8.81 -15.02 0.81
N VAL A 193 7.95 -14.09 1.25
CA VAL A 193 6.56 -14.40 1.59
C VAL A 193 5.81 -14.99 0.39
N TYR A 194 6.09 -14.50 -0.81
CA TYR A 194 5.50 -15.00 -2.04
C TYR A 194 6.06 -16.38 -2.42
N ASN A 195 7.38 -16.56 -2.36
CA ASN A 195 8.03 -17.85 -2.69
C ASN A 195 7.68 -18.98 -1.70
N GLU A 196 7.41 -18.67 -0.43
CA GLU A 196 6.94 -19.66 0.55
C GLU A 196 5.57 -20.25 0.22
N LEU A 197 4.76 -19.56 -0.59
CA LEU A 197 3.52 -20.13 -1.14
C LEU A 197 3.80 -21.13 -2.25
N ASP A 198 4.78 -20.83 -3.10
CA ASP A 198 5.15 -21.68 -4.22
C ASP A 198 5.69 -23.05 -3.77
N ALA A 199 6.21 -23.16 -2.55
CA ALA A 199 6.67 -24.43 -1.98
C ALA A 199 5.56 -25.26 -1.30
N ALA A 200 4.41 -24.65 -1.02
CA ALA A 200 3.31 -25.26 -0.28
C ALA A 200 2.08 -25.60 -1.14
N ALA A 201 2.11 -25.26 -2.43
CA ALA A 201 1.09 -25.57 -3.45
C ALA A 201 1.57 -26.69 -4.39
#